data_AF-H1LXM0-F1
#
_entry.id   AF-H1LXM0-F1
#
_cell.length_a   1.000
_cell.length_b   1.000
_cell.length_c   1.000
_cell.angle_alpha   90.00
_cell.angle_beta   90.00
_cell.angle_gamma   90.00
#
_symmetry.space_group_name_H-M   'P 1'
#
loop_
_entity.id
_entity.type
_entity.pdbx_description
1 polymer ?
#
loop_
_entity_poly.entity_id
_entity_poly.type
_entity_poly.pdbx_seq_one_letter_code
_entity_poly.pdbx_strand_id
1 'polypeptide(L)'
;MNAIEKNKLKVILVITSILALVFTAIVGVEYLDKKRKERALKYYEEIAITVTLADMLETELEYSDNTGKSWIITNQNESFTDIVSQDIADYISGKKRSLYNYKIIENENMQKYIDNFNDNMKNIRISGENGAGIPIPPKTISEGEGMEEFEEIKNLGELIAYMHKLTKNGEY
;
A
#
# COMPACT_ATOMS: atom_id res chain seq x y z
N MET A 1 -25.70 -52.62 24.58
CA MET A 1 -24.30 -52.18 24.52
C MET A 1 -23.60 -52.53 25.83
N ASN A 2 -22.62 -53.42 25.79
CA ASN A 2 -21.90 -53.87 26.98
C ASN A 2 -20.85 -52.82 27.44
N ALA A 3 -20.25 -53.02 28.62
CA ALA A 3 -19.30 -52.07 29.18
C ALA A 3 -18.07 -51.82 28.28
N ILE A 4 -17.64 -52.85 27.55
CA ILE A 4 -16.49 -52.79 26.62
C ILE A 4 -16.81 -51.90 25.42
N GLU A 5 -17.99 -52.06 24.82
CA GLU A 5 -18.48 -51.24 23.70
C GLU A 5 -18.65 -49.77 24.10
N LYS A 6 -19.18 -49.50 25.31
CA LYS A 6 -19.27 -48.13 25.86
C LYS A 6 -17.91 -47.46 26.00
N ASN A 7 -16.90 -48.20 26.46
CA ASN A 7 -15.54 -47.66 26.60
C ASN A 7 -14.88 -47.41 25.24
N LYS A 8 -15.06 -48.32 24.27
CA LYS A 8 -14.59 -48.11 22.89
C LYS A 8 -15.21 -46.86 22.25
N LEU A 9 -16.52 -46.65 22.42
CA LEU A 9 -17.21 -45.47 21.91
C LEU A 9 -16.68 -44.17 22.54
N LYS A 10 -16.44 -44.15 23.87
CA LYS A 10 -15.83 -43.00 24.54
C LYS A 10 -14.44 -42.67 23.99
N VAL A 11 -13.61 -43.67 23.75
CA VAL A 11 -12.26 -43.49 23.18
C VAL A 11 -12.34 -42.90 21.78
N ILE A 12 -13.24 -43.40 20.92
CA ILE A 12 -13.44 -42.86 19.57
C ILE A 12 -13.87 -41.39 19.65
N LEU A 13 -14.83 -41.04 20.50
CA LEU A 13 -15.29 -39.66 20.66
C LEU A 13 -14.16 -38.71 21.08
N VAL A 14 -13.30 -39.13 22.01
CA VAL A 14 -12.14 -38.34 22.45
C VAL A 14 -11.16 -38.13 21.29
N ILE A 15 -10.82 -39.20 20.54
CA ILE A 15 -9.90 -39.10 19.40
C ILE A 15 -10.48 -38.19 18.32
N THR A 16 -11.75 -38.36 17.95
CA THR A 16 -12.42 -37.51 16.95
C THR A 16 -12.47 -36.04 17.39
N SER A 17 -12.72 -35.77 18.67
CA SER A 17 -12.71 -34.41 19.22
C SER A 17 -11.32 -33.77 19.11
N ILE A 18 -10.26 -34.50 19.47
CA ILE A 18 -8.88 -34.02 19.34
C ILE A 18 -8.54 -33.74 17.88
N LEU A 19 -8.87 -34.65 16.96
CA LEU A 19 -8.63 -34.46 15.53
C LEU A 19 -9.36 -33.24 14.99
N ALA A 20 -10.62 -33.02 15.39
CA ALA A 20 -11.38 -31.86 14.99
C ALA A 20 -10.75 -30.54 15.49
N LEU A 21 -10.25 -30.51 16.73
CA LEU A 21 -9.54 -29.36 17.28
C LEU A 21 -8.23 -29.07 16.54
N VAL A 22 -7.44 -30.10 16.24
CA VAL A 22 -6.18 -29.95 15.48
C VAL A 22 -6.46 -29.42 14.08
N PHE A 23 -7.45 -29.99 13.38
CA PHE A 23 -7.85 -29.54 12.06
C PHE A 23 -8.31 -28.07 12.08
N THR A 24 -9.15 -27.71 13.05
CA THR A 24 -9.63 -26.34 13.21
C THR A 24 -8.49 -25.37 13.51
N ALA A 25 -7.49 -25.77 14.31
CA ALA A 25 -6.33 -24.95 14.61
C ALA A 25 -5.47 -24.69 13.36
N ILE A 26 -5.21 -25.72 12.55
CA ILE A 26 -4.43 -25.58 11.30
C ILE A 26 -5.14 -24.62 10.33
N VAL A 27 -6.42 -24.86 10.05
CA VAL A 27 -7.23 -23.99 9.18
C VAL A 27 -7.32 -22.58 9.75
N GLY A 28 -7.41 -22.44 11.07
CA GLY A 28 -7.43 -21.15 11.75
C GLY A 28 -6.15 -20.35 11.52
N VAL A 29 -4.98 -20.98 11.60
CA VAL A 29 -3.68 -20.33 11.34
C VAL A 29 -3.58 -19.90 9.87
N GLU A 30 -3.89 -20.79 8.93
CA GLU A 30 -3.86 -20.48 7.49
C GLU A 30 -4.80 -19.31 7.13
N TYR A 31 -6.00 -19.29 7.72
CA TYR A 31 -6.96 -18.21 7.53
C TYR A 31 -6.44 -16.87 8.07
N LEU A 32 -5.83 -16.86 9.26
CA LEU A 32 -5.25 -15.65 9.85
C LEU A 32 -4.07 -15.13 9.02
N ASP A 33 -3.21 -16.02 8.51
CA ASP A 33 -2.08 -15.65 7.66
C ASP A 33 -2.54 -15.06 6.33
N LYS A 34 -3.55 -15.67 5.69
CA LYS A 34 -4.15 -15.12 4.47
C LYS A 34 -4.70 -13.72 4.70
N LYS A 35 -5.49 -13.53 5.77
CA LYS A 35 -6.06 -12.23 6.12
C LYS A 35 -5.00 -11.18 6.43
N ARG A 36 -3.89 -11.59 7.05
CA ARG A 36 -2.74 -10.71 7.33
C ARG A 36 -2.06 -10.26 6.03
N LYS A 37 -1.84 -11.17 5.08
CA LYS A 37 -1.29 -10.85 3.75
C LYS A 37 -2.22 -9.92 2.95
N GLU A 38 -3.53 -10.17 2.96
CA GLU A 38 -4.50 -9.30 2.30
C GLU A 38 -4.48 -7.86 2.86
N ARG A 39 -4.40 -7.72 4.20
CA ARG A 39 -4.25 -6.41 4.84
C ARG A 39 -2.95 -5.72 4.47
N ALA A 40 -1.86 -6.48 4.43
CA ALA A 40 -0.55 -5.96 4.06
C ALA A 40 -0.52 -5.46 2.60
N LEU A 41 -1.20 -6.17 1.69
CA LEU A 41 -1.31 -5.76 0.29
C LEU A 41 -2.08 -4.45 0.15
N LYS A 42 -3.27 -4.36 0.76
CA LYS A 42 -4.08 -3.12 0.76
C LYS A 42 -3.31 -1.94 1.34
N TYR A 43 -2.58 -2.19 2.43
CA TYR A 43 -1.74 -1.16 3.05
C TYR A 43 -0.56 -0.75 2.15
N TYR A 44 0.07 -1.69 1.45
CA TYR A 44 1.13 -1.39 0.49
C TYR A 44 0.64 -0.46 -0.62
N GLU A 45 -0.54 -0.74 -1.19
CA GLU A 45 -1.17 0.11 -2.22
C GLU A 45 -1.43 1.54 -1.72
N GLU A 46 -1.88 1.67 -0.47
CA GLU A 46 -2.13 2.97 0.16
C GLU A 46 -0.82 3.74 0.44
N ILE A 47 0.21 3.06 0.92
CA ILE A 47 1.44 3.71 1.38
C ILE A 47 2.46 3.95 0.26
N ALA A 48 2.43 3.16 -0.81
CA ALA A 48 3.40 3.25 -1.91
C ALA A 48 3.44 4.67 -2.50
N ILE A 49 2.28 5.28 -2.76
CA ILE A 49 2.19 6.65 -3.29
C ILE A 49 2.81 7.66 -2.34
N THR A 50 2.56 7.53 -1.03
CA THR A 50 3.13 8.42 -0.01
C THR A 50 4.65 8.31 0.02
N VAL A 51 5.19 7.10 -0.05
CA VAL A 51 6.64 6.83 -0.03
C VAL A 51 7.31 7.36 -1.31
N THR A 52 6.72 7.10 -2.47
CA THR A 52 7.23 7.60 -3.75
C THR A 52 7.18 9.12 -3.83
N LEU A 53 6.09 9.75 -3.35
CA LEU A 53 6.01 11.21 -3.26
C LEU A 53 7.08 11.77 -2.32
N ALA A 54 7.31 11.13 -1.16
CA ALA A 54 8.30 11.60 -0.23
C ALA A 54 9.71 11.63 -0.84
N ASP A 55 10.04 10.58 -1.60
CA ASP A 55 11.29 10.43 -2.33
C ASP A 55 11.43 11.47 -3.45
N MET A 56 10.40 11.63 -4.29
CA MET A 56 10.38 12.61 -5.39
C MET A 56 10.45 14.07 -4.92
N LEU A 57 9.84 14.36 -3.77
CA LEU A 57 9.81 15.70 -3.19
C LEU A 57 11.04 15.99 -2.32
N GLU A 58 11.95 15.01 -2.17
CA GLU A 58 13.13 15.09 -1.28
C GLU A 58 12.73 15.52 0.14
N THR A 59 11.65 14.95 0.65
CA THR A 59 11.08 15.26 1.97
C THR A 59 11.41 14.18 2.99
N GLU A 60 11.19 14.49 4.26
CA GLU A 60 11.30 13.52 5.34
C GLU A 60 9.98 12.76 5.52
N LEU A 61 10.06 11.52 6.02
CA LEU A 61 8.91 10.73 6.41
C LEU A 61 8.83 10.63 7.93
N GLU A 62 7.67 10.95 8.49
CA GLU A 62 7.31 10.54 9.83
C GLU A 62 6.67 9.14 9.76
N TYR A 63 7.10 8.23 10.63
CA TYR A 63 6.35 7.00 10.89
C TYR A 63 5.97 6.90 12.35
N SER A 64 4.77 6.39 12.61
CA SER A 64 4.21 6.23 13.95
C SER A 64 3.70 4.82 14.21
N ASP A 65 3.85 4.37 15.44
CA ASP A 65 3.24 3.15 15.93
C ASP A 65 1.81 3.37 16.43
N ASN A 66 1.10 2.28 16.67
CA ASN A 66 -0.27 2.32 17.19
C ASN A 66 -0.36 2.73 18.67
N THR A 67 0.77 3.02 19.32
CA THR A 67 0.85 3.52 20.70
C THR A 67 1.03 5.04 20.76
N GLY A 68 1.20 5.69 19.60
CA GLY A 68 1.39 7.13 19.46
C GLY A 68 2.85 7.57 19.50
N LYS A 69 3.82 6.63 19.47
CA LYS A 69 5.22 6.97 19.33
C LYS A 69 5.54 7.18 17.85
N SER A 70 6.24 8.26 17.53
CA SER A 70 6.67 8.57 16.17
C SER A 70 8.17 8.81 16.06
N TRP A 71 8.68 8.67 14.84
CA TRP A 71 10.06 8.82 14.46
C TRP A 71 10.15 9.43 13.07
N ILE A 72 11.29 10.04 12.77
CA ILE A 72 11.57 10.68 11.48
C ILE A 72 12.61 9.85 10.74
N ILE A 73 12.36 9.62 9.46
CA ILE A 73 13.30 9.02 8.52
C ILE A 73 13.72 10.10 7.54
N THR A 74 15.03 10.23 7.34
CA THR A 74 15.60 11.07 6.29
C THR A 74 16.11 10.17 5.17
N ASN A 75 16.03 10.63 3.93
CA ASN A 75 16.48 9.88 2.75
C ASN A 75 18.02 9.85 2.59
N GLN A 76 18.77 10.07 3.67
CA GLN A 76 20.22 10.22 3.61
C GLN A 76 20.98 8.89 3.73
N ASN A 77 20.37 7.87 4.32
CA ASN A 77 21.08 6.63 4.66
C ASN A 77 20.36 5.33 4.25
N GLU A 78 19.04 5.35 4.12
CA GLU A 78 18.23 4.18 3.77
C GLU A 78 17.05 4.61 2.90
N SER A 79 16.72 3.80 1.88
CA SER A 79 15.56 4.06 1.02
C SER A 79 14.28 3.94 1.85
N PHE A 80 13.38 4.92 1.74
CA PHE A 80 12.05 4.83 2.34
C PHE A 80 11.30 3.55 1.93
N THR A 81 11.49 3.11 0.69
CA THR A 81 10.91 1.88 0.16
C THR A 81 11.41 0.65 0.92
N ASP A 82 12.70 0.58 1.25
CA ASP A 82 13.28 -0.55 1.97
C ASP A 82 12.73 -0.63 3.40
N ILE A 83 12.63 0.51 4.09
CA ILE A 83 12.10 0.59 5.45
C ILE A 83 10.63 0.14 5.49
N VAL A 84 9.82 0.63 4.56
CA VAL A 84 8.40 0.29 4.48
C VAL A 84 8.21 -1.17 4.08
N SER A 85 9.03 -1.67 3.14
CA SER A 85 9.02 -3.08 2.74
C SER A 85 9.39 -4.00 3.90
N GLN A 86 10.37 -3.61 4.71
CA GLN A 86 10.76 -4.36 5.90
C GLN A 86 9.67 -4.35 6.97
N ASP A 87 9.00 -3.21 7.21
CA ASP A 87 7.85 -3.13 8.11
C ASP A 87 6.72 -4.09 7.68
N ILE A 88 6.39 -4.08 6.39
CA ILE A 88 5.39 -4.97 5.79
C ILE A 88 5.81 -6.44 5.93
N ALA A 89 7.08 -6.77 5.68
CA ALA A 89 7.59 -8.13 5.81
C ALA A 89 7.55 -8.64 7.27
N ASP A 90 7.91 -7.79 8.23
CA ASP A 90 7.84 -8.12 9.66
C ASP A 90 6.40 -8.24 10.16
N TYR A 91 5.48 -7.46 9.61
CA TYR A 91 4.05 -7.66 9.82
C TYR A 91 3.58 -8.99 9.25
N ILE A 92 3.83 -9.29 7.98
CA ILE A 92 3.38 -10.54 7.32
C ILE A 92 3.93 -11.78 8.04
N SER A 93 5.20 -11.75 8.44
CA SER A 93 5.87 -12.87 9.12
C SER A 93 5.45 -13.09 10.58
N GLY A 94 4.61 -12.21 11.14
CA GLY A 94 4.12 -12.34 12.51
C GLY A 94 5.05 -11.76 13.59
N LYS A 95 6.23 -11.25 13.22
CA LYS A 95 7.15 -10.58 14.16
C LYS A 95 6.55 -9.29 14.72
N LYS A 96 5.74 -8.59 13.91
CA LYS A 96 5.01 -7.39 14.31
C LYS A 96 3.50 -7.65 14.33
N ARG A 97 2.79 -6.97 15.25
CA ARG A 97 1.32 -7.10 15.40
C ARG A 97 0.52 -6.11 14.57
N SER A 98 1.14 -4.99 14.16
CA SER A 98 0.53 -3.92 13.39
C SER A 98 1.53 -3.33 12.42
N LEU A 99 1.06 -2.63 11.38
CA LEU A 99 1.91 -1.83 10.50
C LEU A 99 2.14 -0.46 11.14
N TYR A 100 3.21 0.23 10.76
CA TYR A 100 3.34 1.66 11.10
C TYR A 100 2.34 2.49 10.28
N ASN A 101 2.22 3.77 10.62
CA ASN A 101 1.55 4.75 9.77
C ASN A 101 2.61 5.75 9.29
N TYR A 102 2.71 5.97 7.97
CA TYR A 102 3.69 6.92 7.41
C TYR A 102 3.00 8.19 6.93
N LYS A 103 3.69 9.31 7.08
CA LYS A 103 3.24 10.63 6.66
C LYS A 103 4.43 11.44 6.15
N ILE A 104 4.24 12.14 5.04
CA ILE A 104 5.20 13.14 4.56
C ILE A 104 5.26 14.32 5.54
N ILE A 105 6.48 14.73 5.86
CA ILE A 105 6.74 15.97 6.59
C ILE A 105 6.91 17.09 5.56
N GLU A 106 6.02 18.09 5.61
CA GLU A 106 6.12 19.25 4.75
C GLU A 106 7.38 20.07 5.08
N ASN A 107 8.14 20.41 4.05
CA ASN A 107 9.30 21.30 4.14
C ASN A 107 9.01 22.64 3.45
N GLU A 108 9.94 23.59 3.61
CA GLU A 108 9.82 24.95 3.03
C GLU A 108 9.72 24.98 1.50
N ASN A 109 10.18 23.92 0.82
CA ASN A 109 10.16 23.81 -0.64
C ASN A 109 8.89 23.14 -1.18
N MET A 110 8.00 22.63 -0.32
CA MET A 110 6.80 21.89 -0.71
C MET A 110 5.94 22.66 -1.72
N GLN A 111 5.69 23.95 -1.46
CA GLN A 111 4.88 24.78 -2.35
C GLN A 111 5.51 24.91 -3.73
N LYS A 112 6.84 25.08 -3.81
CA LYS A 112 7.56 25.16 -5.08
C LYS A 112 7.41 23.88 -5.90
N TYR A 113 7.43 22.72 -5.26
CA TYR A 113 7.19 21.45 -5.96
C TYR A 113 5.76 21.32 -6.48
N ILE A 114 4.77 21.77 -5.71
CA ILE A 114 3.37 21.82 -6.13
C ILE A 114 3.20 22.76 -7.33
N ASP A 115 3.81 23.95 -7.28
CA ASP A 115 3.78 24.92 -8.38
C ASP A 115 4.41 24.32 -9.65
N ASN A 116 5.58 23.68 -9.53
CA ASN A 116 6.22 22.98 -10.64
C ASN A 116 5.34 21.85 -11.21
N PHE A 117 4.67 21.09 -10.34
CA PHE A 117 3.75 20.03 -10.78
C PHE A 117 2.57 20.62 -11.57
N ASN A 118 1.94 21.67 -11.04
CA ASN A 118 0.86 22.39 -11.73
C ASN A 118 1.30 22.93 -13.09
N ASP A 119 2.47 23.56 -13.15
CA ASP A 119 3.02 24.11 -14.38
C ASP A 119 3.32 23.00 -15.39
N ASN A 120 3.88 21.88 -14.94
CA ASN A 120 4.14 20.72 -15.79
C ASN A 120 2.84 20.15 -16.36
N MET A 121 1.82 19.94 -15.54
CA MET A 121 0.53 19.43 -16.01
C MET A 121 -0.14 20.36 -17.02
N LYS A 122 -0.04 21.68 -16.82
CA LYS A 122 -0.61 22.69 -17.72
C LYS A 122 0.18 22.85 -19.02
N ASN A 123 1.49 22.73 -19.00
CA ASN A 123 2.36 23.16 -20.10
C ASN A 123 3.08 22.03 -20.85
N ILE A 124 3.37 20.89 -20.21
CA ILE A 124 3.99 19.74 -20.90
C ILE A 124 3.01 19.18 -21.91
N ARG A 125 3.53 18.82 -23.08
CA ARG A 125 2.77 18.18 -24.14
C ARG A 125 3.42 16.85 -24.52
N ILE A 126 2.63 15.79 -24.48
CA ILE A 126 3.01 14.45 -24.91
C ILE A 126 2.63 14.31 -26.39
N SER A 127 3.60 13.92 -27.20
CA SER A 127 3.43 13.62 -28.63
C SER A 127 4.31 12.44 -29.01
N GLY A 128 4.12 11.87 -30.19
CA GLY A 128 4.89 10.73 -30.66
C GLY A 128 4.45 10.29 -32.04
N GLU A 129 4.76 9.04 -32.42
CA GLU A 129 4.26 8.41 -33.63
C GLU A 129 3.46 7.16 -33.26
N ASN A 130 2.38 6.88 -33.98
CA ASN A 130 1.65 5.64 -33.80
C ASN A 130 2.39 4.44 -34.42
N GLY A 131 1.86 3.23 -34.26
CA GLY A 131 2.46 2.00 -34.84
C GLY A 131 2.58 1.96 -36.37
N ALA A 132 2.07 2.98 -37.08
CA ALA A 132 2.20 3.16 -38.52
C ALA A 132 3.12 4.34 -38.90
N GLY A 133 3.83 4.95 -37.93
CA GLY A 133 4.72 6.08 -38.15
C GLY A 133 3.99 7.41 -38.38
N ILE A 134 2.69 7.50 -38.07
CA ILE A 134 1.93 8.74 -38.21
C ILE A 134 2.10 9.56 -36.93
N PRO A 135 2.50 10.85 -37.01
CA PRO A 135 2.61 11.72 -35.86
C PRO A 135 1.28 11.86 -35.11
N ILE A 136 1.34 11.71 -33.79
CA ILE A 136 0.25 11.94 -32.85
C ILE A 136 0.27 13.42 -32.46
N PRO A 137 -0.84 14.15 -32.61
CA PRO A 137 -0.93 15.54 -32.19
C PRO A 137 -0.55 15.71 -30.71
N PRO A 138 0.17 16.78 -30.33
CA PRO A 138 0.52 17.02 -28.94
C PRO A 138 -0.72 17.16 -28.05
N LYS A 139 -0.71 16.45 -26.92
CA LYS A 139 -1.76 16.45 -25.90
C LYS A 139 -1.20 16.85 -24.55
N THR A 140 -2.03 17.40 -23.67
CA THR A 140 -1.66 17.54 -22.24
C THR A 140 -1.38 16.17 -21.62
N ILE A 141 -0.74 16.14 -20.45
CA ILE A 141 -0.52 14.89 -19.72
C ILE A 141 -1.86 14.20 -19.43
N SER A 142 -2.84 14.92 -18.88
CA SER A 142 -4.16 14.35 -18.60
C SER A 142 -4.85 13.76 -19.85
N GLU A 143 -4.78 14.45 -20.99
CA GLU A 143 -5.38 13.95 -22.23
C GLU A 143 -4.63 12.74 -22.81
N GLY A 144 -3.29 12.75 -22.72
CA GLY A 144 -2.44 11.66 -23.20
C GLY A 144 -2.63 10.37 -22.41
N GLU A 145 -2.71 10.50 -21.09
CA GLU A 145 -2.86 9.40 -20.13
C GLU A 145 -4.34 9.03 -19.88
N GLY A 146 -5.30 9.68 -20.56
CA GLY A 146 -6.73 9.37 -20.41
C GLY A 146 -7.31 9.71 -19.02
N MET A 147 -6.69 10.65 -18.32
CA MET A 147 -7.12 11.14 -17.02
C MET A 147 -8.28 12.14 -17.16
N GLU A 148 -8.85 12.53 -16.04
CA GLU A 148 -9.76 13.67 -15.98
C GLU A 148 -9.02 15.00 -16.21
N GLU A 149 -9.79 16.03 -16.57
CA GLU A 149 -9.25 17.37 -16.82
C GLU A 149 -8.50 17.85 -15.58
N PHE A 150 -7.30 18.37 -15.80
CA PHE A 150 -6.43 18.77 -14.72
C PHE A 150 -6.95 20.05 -14.05
N GLU A 151 -7.14 19.99 -12.74
CA GLU A 151 -7.38 21.15 -11.90
C GLU A 151 -6.14 21.46 -11.06
N GLU A 152 -5.93 22.74 -10.78
CA GLU A 152 -4.77 23.22 -10.02
C GLU A 152 -4.78 22.70 -8.58
N ILE A 153 -3.64 22.14 -8.17
CA ILE A 153 -3.40 21.57 -6.85
C ILE A 153 -2.85 22.65 -5.92
N LYS A 154 -3.42 22.80 -4.73
CA LYS A 154 -3.08 23.89 -3.80
C LYS A 154 -2.22 23.48 -2.62
N ASN A 155 -2.21 22.21 -2.27
CA ASN A 155 -1.52 21.70 -1.09
C ASN A 155 -1.16 20.22 -1.26
N LEU A 156 -0.31 19.72 -0.37
CA LEU A 156 0.16 18.32 -0.39
C LEU A 156 -1.00 17.32 -0.28
N GLY A 157 -2.04 17.62 0.49
CA GLY A 157 -3.21 16.73 0.61
C GLY A 157 -3.95 16.56 -0.72
N GLU A 158 -4.13 17.64 -1.46
CA GLU A 158 -4.68 17.61 -2.82
C GLU A 158 -3.75 16.88 -3.80
N LEU A 159 -2.43 17.04 -3.68
CA LEU A 159 -1.45 16.31 -4.49
C LEU A 159 -1.54 14.80 -4.25
N ILE A 160 -1.52 14.37 -2.99
CA ILE A 160 -1.66 12.95 -2.60
C ILE A 160 -2.99 12.40 -3.14
N ALA A 161 -4.09 13.12 -2.92
CA ALA A 161 -5.40 12.72 -3.42
C ALA A 161 -5.41 12.59 -4.95
N TYR A 162 -4.76 13.52 -5.66
CA TYR A 162 -4.62 13.45 -7.11
C TYR A 162 -3.82 12.22 -7.57
N MET A 163 -2.71 11.91 -6.91
CA MET A 163 -1.88 10.73 -7.22
C MET A 163 -2.59 9.40 -6.92
N HIS A 164 -3.55 9.39 -5.98
CA HIS A 164 -4.41 8.24 -5.72
C HIS A 164 -5.57 8.09 -6.71
N LYS A 165 -5.85 9.10 -7.55
CA LYS A 165 -6.86 8.96 -8.59
C LYS A 165 -6.38 7.95 -9.62
N LEU A 166 -7.22 6.95 -9.88
CA LEU A 166 -7.01 6.03 -10.98
C LEU A 166 -7.38 6.73 -12.30
N THR A 167 -6.84 6.23 -13.41
CA THR A 167 -7.30 6.61 -14.76
C THR A 167 -8.81 6.36 -14.87
N LYS A 168 -9.48 6.97 -15.87
CA LYS A 168 -10.95 6.85 -16.05
C LYS A 168 -11.48 5.40 -16.08
N ASN A 169 -10.62 4.43 -16.38
CA ASN A 169 -10.98 3.02 -16.46
C ASN A 169 -10.60 2.21 -15.20
N GLY A 170 -9.98 2.84 -14.19
CA GLY A 170 -9.48 2.11 -13.02
C GLY A 170 -8.26 1.24 -13.32
N GLU A 171 -7.63 1.40 -14.49
CA GLU A 171 -6.55 0.54 -14.97
C GLU A 171 -5.19 1.26 -14.80
N TYR A 172 -4.27 0.53 -14.18
CA TYR A 172 -2.82 0.61 -14.41
C TYR A 172 -2.38 -0.72 -15.02
#